data_AF-K9ZQI8-F1
#
_entry.id   AF-K9ZQI8-F1
#
_cell.length_a   1.000
_cell.length_b   1.000
_cell.length_c   1.000
_cell.angle_alpha   90.00
_cell.angle_beta   90.00
_cell.angle_gamma   90.00
#
_symmetry.space_group_name_H-M   'P 1'
#
loop_
_entity.id
_entity.type
_entity.pdbx_description
1 polymer ?
#
loop_
_entity_poly.entity_id
_entity_poly.type
_entity_poly.pdbx_seq_one_letter_code
_entity_poly.pdbx_strand_id
1 'polypeptide(L)'
;MTSFPTLVQPFLDIANSVTHTIYCFVPLCVGVLAAWNKEIFLRAVISVGLFVFVFSKISNFAPDISNLFNSAFIFLISGFLISTGIKFLFDKWRGY
;
A
#
# COMPACT_ATOMS: atom_id res chain seq x y z
N MET A 1 23.60 -35.72 11.54
CA MET A 1 23.51 -34.38 12.14
C MET A 1 22.92 -33.43 11.12
N THR A 2 21.61 -33.33 11.06
CA THR A 2 20.94 -32.24 10.34
C THR A 2 21.12 -30.99 11.18
N SER A 3 21.84 -30.00 10.66
CA SER A 3 22.07 -28.75 11.36
C SER A 3 20.72 -28.09 11.66
N PHE A 4 20.55 -27.60 12.90
CA PHE A 4 19.36 -26.87 13.36
C PHE A 4 18.81 -25.77 12.41
N PRO A 5 19.60 -25.09 11.54
CA PRO A 5 19.08 -24.10 10.61
C PRO A 5 18.08 -24.67 9.58
N THR A 6 18.27 -25.90 9.09
CA THR A 6 17.48 -26.43 7.96
C THR A 6 16.02 -26.74 8.30
N LEU A 7 15.71 -26.95 9.59
CA LEU A 7 14.35 -27.18 10.07
C LEU A 7 13.60 -25.87 10.35
N VAL A 8 14.31 -24.79 10.67
CA VAL A 8 13.72 -23.50 11.05
C VAL A 8 13.53 -22.57 9.84
N GLN A 9 14.38 -22.71 8.81
CA GLN A 9 14.30 -21.96 7.56
C GLN A 9 12.89 -21.86 6.93
N PRO A 10 12.12 -22.97 6.77
CA PRO A 10 10.79 -22.88 6.15
C PRO A 10 9.78 -22.09 7.01
N PHE A 11 9.90 -22.10 8.34
CA PHE A 11 9.05 -21.29 9.21
C PHE A 11 9.40 -19.80 9.13
N LEU A 12 10.69 -19.47 9.01
CA LEU A 12 11.17 -18.12 8.76
C LEU A 12 10.69 -17.59 7.40
N ASP A 13 10.70 -18.42 6.36
CA ASP A 13 10.23 -18.04 5.02
C ASP A 13 8.72 -17.79 5.00
N ILE A 14 7.93 -18.64 5.68
CA ILE A 14 6.49 -18.42 5.85
C ILE A 14 6.24 -17.14 6.67
N ALA A 15 6.96 -16.92 7.76
CA ALA A 15 6.82 -15.71 8.57
C ALA A 15 7.16 -14.44 7.78
N ASN A 16 8.23 -14.46 6.97
CA ASN A 16 8.60 -13.35 6.09
C ASN A 16 7.56 -13.13 4.99
N SER A 17 7.01 -14.19 4.39
CA SER A 17 5.95 -14.10 3.39
C SER A 17 4.65 -13.51 3.97
N VAL A 18 4.24 -13.95 5.16
CA VAL A 18 3.07 -13.41 5.87
C VAL A 18 3.29 -11.94 6.24
N THR A 19 4.48 -11.62 6.77
CA THR A 19 4.85 -10.25 7.11
C THR A 19 4.79 -9.35 5.88
N HIS A 20 5.35 -9.78 4.75
CA HIS A 20 5.30 -9.04 3.49
C HIS A 20 3.87 -8.89 2.96
N THR A 21 3.03 -9.92 3.13
CA THR A 21 1.60 -9.86 2.76
C THR A 21 0.85 -8.84 3.60
N ILE A 22 1.08 -8.80 4.91
CA ILE A 22 0.49 -7.80 5.81
C ILE A 22 0.96 -6.39 5.44
N TYR A 23 2.25 -6.22 5.16
CA TYR A 23 2.83 -4.94 4.72
C TYR A 23 2.25 -4.42 3.40
N CYS A 24 1.78 -5.30 2.50
CA CYS A 24 1.11 -4.89 1.26
C CYS A 24 -0.41 -4.72 1.45
N PHE A 25 -1.04 -5.54 2.27
CA PHE A 25 -2.50 -5.56 2.46
C PHE A 25 -2.99 -4.39 3.31
N VAL A 26 -2.27 -4.05 4.38
CA VAL A 26 -2.66 -2.96 5.29
C VAL A 26 -2.74 -1.61 4.56
N PRO A 27 -1.71 -1.18 3.78
CA PRO A 27 -1.80 0.07 3.02
C PRO A 27 -2.92 0.05 1.98
N LEU A 28 -3.16 -1.09 1.33
CA LEU A 28 -4.25 -1.25 0.37
C LEU A 28 -5.62 -1.04 1.02
N CYS A 29 -5.88 -1.66 2.17
CA CYS A 29 -7.11 -1.46 2.93
C CYS A 29 -7.29 0.00 3.39
N VAL A 30 -6.21 0.64 3.87
CA VAL A 30 -6.24 2.05 4.26
C VAL A 30 -6.57 2.94 3.05
N GLY A 31 -6.01 2.66 1.88
CA GLY A 31 -6.33 3.35 0.63
C GLY A 31 -7.80 3.21 0.23
N VAL A 32 -8.35 2.00 0.32
CA VAL A 32 -9.78 1.74 0.06
C VAL A 32 -10.66 2.52 1.05
N LEU A 33 -10.39 2.44 2.35
CA LEU A 33 -11.17 3.15 3.38
C LEU A 33 -11.14 4.68 3.17
N ALA A 34 -9.99 5.23 2.80
CA ALA A 34 -9.84 6.66 2.50
C ALA A 34 -10.67 7.10 1.27
N ALA A 35 -10.86 6.22 0.27
CA ALA A 35 -11.66 6.52 -0.92
C ALA A 35 -13.17 6.63 -0.63
N TRP A 36 -13.68 5.85 0.34
CA TRP A 36 -15.09 5.83 0.71
C TRP A 36 -15.46 6.90 1.75
N ASN A 37 -14.50 7.38 2.54
CA ASN A 37 -14.75 8.43 3.52
C ASN A 37 -14.74 9.84 2.88
N LYS A 38 -15.91 10.51 2.82
CA LYS A 38 -16.07 11.82 2.17
C LYS A 38 -15.23 12.95 2.81
N GLU A 39 -14.99 12.90 4.12
CA GLU A 39 -14.19 13.93 4.82
C GLU A 39 -12.68 13.75 4.62
N ILE A 40 -12.26 12.50 4.48
CA ILE A 40 -10.84 12.13 4.34
C ILE A 40 -10.43 12.12 2.87
N PHE A 41 -11.36 11.94 1.93
CA PHE A 41 -11.08 11.84 0.49
C PHE A 41 -10.24 13.02 -0.05
N LEU A 42 -10.68 14.26 0.18
CA LEU A 42 -9.98 15.45 -0.35
C LEU A 42 -8.60 15.63 0.30
N ARG A 43 -8.51 15.37 1.61
CA ARG A 43 -7.25 15.42 2.37
C ARG A 43 -6.28 14.32 1.90
N ALA A 44 -6.79 13.13 1.63
CA ALA A 44 -6.04 12.00 1.10
C ALA A 44 -5.45 12.35 -0.27
N VAL A 45 -6.23 12.90 -1.20
CA VAL A 45 -5.75 13.32 -2.53
C VAL A 45 -4.62 14.36 -2.43
N ILE A 46 -4.79 15.39 -1.59
CA ILE A 46 -3.77 16.43 -1.40
C ILE A 46 -2.51 15.84 -0.75
N SER A 47 -2.67 14.99 0.27
CA SER A 47 -1.55 14.35 0.96
C SER A 47 -0.78 13.37 0.07
N VAL A 48 -1.46 12.62 -0.80
CA VAL A 48 -0.82 11.71 -1.78
C VAL A 48 0.01 12.52 -2.78
N GLY A 49 -0.52 13.63 -3.32
CA GLY A 49 0.22 14.48 -4.25
C GLY A 49 1.47 15.12 -3.64
N LEU A 50 1.35 15.66 -2.41
CA LEU A 50 2.49 16.20 -1.66
C LEU A 50 3.53 15.13 -1.35
N PHE A 51 3.07 13.93 -0.99
CA PHE A 51 3.95 12.82 -0.66
C PHE A 51 4.72 12.33 -1.89
N VAL A 52 4.08 12.15 -3.05
CA VAL A 52 4.79 11.78 -4.32
C VAL A 52 5.90 12.78 -4.62
N PHE A 53 5.62 14.09 -4.51
CA PHE A 53 6.58 15.14 -4.81
C PHE A 53 7.79 15.16 -3.86
N VAL A 54 7.56 14.95 -2.56
CA VAL A 54 8.63 14.86 -1.57
C VAL A 54 9.42 13.56 -1.73
N PHE A 55 8.73 12.45 -1.96
CA PHE A 55 9.35 11.13 -2.08
C PHE A 55 10.22 11.00 -3.33
N SER A 56 9.83 11.61 -4.46
CA SER A 56 10.64 11.62 -5.69
C SER A 56 11.98 12.34 -5.50
N LYS A 57 12.10 13.23 -4.51
CA LYS A 57 13.37 13.87 -4.14
C LYS A 57 14.18 13.04 -3.15
N ILE A 58 13.52 12.33 -2.24
CA ILE A 58 14.17 11.51 -1.20
C ILE A 58 14.67 10.16 -1.76
N SER A 59 14.00 9.58 -2.76
CA SER A 59 14.41 8.31 -3.38
C SER A 59 15.82 8.36 -3.99
N ASN A 60 16.31 9.56 -4.33
CA ASN A 60 17.68 9.76 -4.82
C ASN A 60 18.76 9.69 -3.72
N PHE A 61 18.37 9.78 -2.44
CA PHE A 61 19.32 9.82 -1.31
C PHE A 61 19.41 8.51 -0.52
N ALA A 62 18.37 7.66 -0.53
CA ALA A 62 18.35 6.40 0.24
C ALA A 62 17.55 5.29 -0.49
N PRO A 63 18.17 4.53 -1.41
CA PRO A 63 17.47 3.60 -2.28
C PRO A 63 16.87 2.38 -1.56
N ASP A 64 17.51 1.84 -0.52
CA ASP A 64 17.02 0.61 0.13
C ASP A 64 15.79 0.83 1.03
N ILE A 65 15.75 1.94 1.78
CA ILE A 65 14.55 2.35 2.55
C ILE A 65 13.42 2.74 1.59
N SER A 66 13.76 3.24 0.40
CA SER A 66 12.78 3.63 -0.60
C SER A 66 11.98 2.45 -1.12
N ASN A 67 12.54 1.23 -1.27
CA ASN A 67 11.82 0.11 -1.88
C ASN A 67 10.64 -0.42 -1.05
N LEU A 68 10.82 -0.52 0.28
CA LEU A 68 9.77 -0.97 1.20
C LEU A 68 8.66 0.08 1.33
N PHE A 69 9.04 1.35 1.49
CA PHE A 69 8.08 2.46 1.52
C PHE A 69 7.37 2.64 0.19
N ASN A 70 8.08 2.51 -0.93
CA ASN A 70 7.53 2.63 -2.27
C ASN A 70 6.51 1.52 -2.51
N SER A 71 6.81 0.28 -2.10
CA SER A 71 5.87 -0.83 -2.20
C SER A 71 4.59 -0.56 -1.40
N ALA A 72 4.69 -0.22 -0.10
CA ALA A 72 3.53 0.11 0.73
C ALA A 72 2.72 1.28 0.15
N PHE A 73 3.39 2.29 -0.39
CA PHE A 73 2.77 3.46 -0.99
C PHE A 73 2.04 3.14 -2.31
N ILE A 74 2.65 2.33 -3.18
CA ILE A 74 2.02 1.83 -4.40
C ILE A 74 0.72 1.10 -4.04
N PHE A 75 0.76 0.19 -3.08
CA PHE A 75 -0.44 -0.55 -2.66
C PHE A 75 -1.52 0.37 -2.08
N LEU A 76 -1.14 1.41 -1.33
CA LEU A 76 -2.08 2.43 -0.82
C LEU A 76 -2.75 3.21 -1.95
N ILE A 77 -1.97 3.71 -2.92
CA ILE A 77 -2.50 4.43 -4.09
C ILE A 77 -3.39 3.51 -4.91
N SER A 78 -2.95 2.28 -5.19
CA SER A 78 -3.72 1.31 -5.96
C SER A 78 -5.07 1.03 -5.29
N GLY A 79 -5.09 0.79 -3.97
CA GLY A 79 -6.33 0.62 -3.21
C GLY A 79 -7.26 1.83 -3.32
N PHE A 80 -6.71 3.04 -3.17
CA PHE A 80 -7.46 4.28 -3.30
C PHE A 80 -8.05 4.48 -4.71
N LEU A 81 -7.26 4.28 -5.76
CA LEU A 81 -7.67 4.45 -7.15
C LEU A 81 -8.71 3.40 -7.58
N ILE A 82 -8.49 2.12 -7.27
CA ILE A 82 -9.43 1.04 -7.57
C ILE A 82 -10.78 1.35 -6.91
N SER A 83 -10.75 1.70 -5.63
CA SER A 83 -11.94 2.01 -4.85
C SER A 83 -12.68 3.25 -5.36
N THR A 84 -11.94 4.29 -5.78
CA THR A 84 -12.51 5.49 -6.40
C THR A 84 -13.14 5.17 -7.76
N GLY A 85 -12.49 4.33 -8.57
CA GLY A 85 -13.04 3.86 -9.85
C GLY A 85 -14.32 3.04 -9.67
N ILE A 86 -14.36 2.15 -8.68
CA ILE A 86 -15.58 1.40 -8.30
C ILE A 86 -16.68 2.37 -7.88
N LYS A 87 -16.38 3.33 -7.00
CA LYS A 87 -17.33 4.35 -6.56
C LYS A 87 -17.92 5.14 -7.75
N PHE A 88 -17.06 5.58 -8.68
CA PHE A 88 -17.49 6.27 -9.90
C PHE A 88 -18.37 5.41 -10.81
N LEU A 89 -18.05 4.12 -10.97
CA LEU A 89 -18.88 3.17 -11.72
C LEU A 89 -20.25 2.97 -11.05
N PHE A 90 -20.29 2.87 -9.72
CA PHE A 90 -21.53 2.76 -8.95
C PHE A 90 -22.41 4.01 -9.06
N ASP A 91 -21.81 5.21 -8.97
CA ASP A 91 -22.53 6.47 -9.10
C ASP A 91 -23.11 6.62 -10.52
N LYS A 92 -22.31 6.29 -11.55
CA LYS A 92 -22.76 6.27 -12.95
C LYS A 92 -23.86 5.24 -13.21
N TRP A 93 -23.79 4.08 -12.59
CA TRP A 93 -24.82 3.04 -12.71
C TRP A 93 -26.13 3.43 -12.01
N ARG A 94 -26.04 4.16 -10.88
CA ARG A 94 -27.21 4.68 -10.17
C ARG A 94 -27.86 5.90 -10.82
N GLY A 95 -27.21 6.52 -11.81
CA GLY A 95 -27.77 7.66 -12.56
C GLY A 95 -27.83 8.96 -11.77
N TYR A 96 -26.94 9.14 -10.78
CA TYR A 96 -26.74 10.40 -10.06
C TYR A 96 -25.80 11.34 -10.81
#